data_AF-A0A1B6GKW3-F1
#
_entry.id   AF-A0A1B6GKW3-F1
#
_cell.length_a   1.000
_cell.length_b   1.000
_cell.length_c   1.000
_cell.angle_alpha   90.00
_cell.angle_beta   90.00
_cell.angle_gamma   90.00
#
_symmetry.space_group_name_H-M   'P 1'
#
loop_
_entity.id
_entity.type
_entity.pdbx_description
1 polymer ?
#
loop_
_entity_poly.entity_id
_entity_poly.type
_entity_poly.pdbx_seq_one_letter_code
_entity_poly.pdbx_strand_id
1 'polypeptide(L)'
;VGSLLCAYFVSTKELSVGDYVLFGTYIIQLYMPLNWLGTFYRTIQKSLVDMENMLELLDEVADVQDVPNAQPLHLRGAAIEFKDVTFGYNAQRMVLKNVCFRVTAGTTVA
;
A
#
# COMPACT_ATOMS: atom_id res chain seq x y z
N VAL A 1 -13.10 23.92 -36.54
CA VAL A 1 -14.48 24.13 -37.02
C VAL A 1 -15.15 25.28 -36.27
N GLY A 2 -15.21 25.26 -34.93
CA GLY A 2 -15.80 26.35 -34.14
C GLY A 2 -15.14 27.73 -34.32
N SER A 3 -13.80 27.80 -34.42
CA SER A 3 -13.09 29.07 -34.66
C SER A 3 -13.40 29.68 -36.03
N LEU A 4 -13.50 28.86 -37.08
CA LEU A 4 -13.87 29.30 -38.43
C LEU A 4 -15.33 29.81 -38.47
N LEU A 5 -16.24 29.16 -37.73
CA LEU A 5 -17.63 29.58 -37.60
C LEU A 5 -17.74 30.93 -36.85
N CYS A 6 -17.02 31.09 -35.73
CA CYS A 6 -16.97 32.37 -35.02
C CYS A 6 -16.36 33.49 -35.88
N ALA A 7 -15.31 33.20 -36.65
CA ALA A 7 -14.72 34.18 -37.57
C ALA A 7 -15.70 34.60 -38.67
N TYR A 8 -16.52 33.68 -39.19
CA TYR A 8 -17.59 34.00 -40.14
C TYR A 8 -18.63 34.95 -39.52
N PHE A 9 -19.07 34.70 -38.29
CA PHE A 9 -20.05 35.58 -37.60
C PHE A 9 -19.51 36.96 -37.24
N VAL A 10 -18.20 37.10 -37.03
CA VAL A 10 -17.56 38.41 -36.91
C VAL A 10 -17.58 39.15 -38.26
N SER A 11 -17.35 38.43 -39.37
CA SER A 11 -17.43 39.00 -40.72
C SER A 11 -18.85 39.43 -41.09
N THR A 12 -19.89 38.75 -40.61
CA THR A 12 -21.30 39.12 -40.84
C THR A 12 -21.82 40.16 -39.84
N LYS A 13 -20.98 40.67 -38.93
CA LYS A 13 -21.31 41.63 -37.85
C LYS A 13 -22.33 41.12 -36.82
N GLU A 14 -22.53 39.81 -36.74
CA GLU A 14 -23.37 39.19 -35.70
C GLU A 14 -22.63 39.03 -34.37
N LEU A 15 -21.29 38.97 -34.41
CA LEU A 15 -20.41 38.91 -33.25
C LEU A 15 -19.32 39.97 -33.32
N SER A 16 -18.79 40.36 -32.16
CA SER A 16 -17.64 41.25 -32.06
C SER A 16 -16.31 40.48 -32.11
N VAL A 17 -15.21 41.20 -32.37
CA VAL A 17 -13.85 40.63 -32.29
C VAL A 17 -13.54 40.15 -30.86
N GLY A 18 -14.12 40.78 -29.84
CA GLY A 18 -13.99 40.35 -28.44
C GLY A 18 -14.60 38.97 -28.17
N ASP A 19 -15.73 38.66 -28.82
CA ASP A 19 -16.40 37.37 -28.69
C ASP A 19 -15.58 36.21 -29.28
N TYR A 20 -14.83 36.47 -30.36
CA TYR A 20 -13.89 35.50 -30.92
C TYR A 20 -12.74 35.16 -29.97
N VAL A 21 -12.15 36.18 -29.33
CA VAL A 21 -11.09 35.99 -28.34
C VAL A 21 -11.61 35.23 -27.11
N LEU A 22 -12.83 35.54 -26.65
CA LEU A 22 -13.51 34.83 -25.56
C LEU A 22 -13.74 33.35 -25.90
N PHE A 23 -14.26 33.05 -27.10
CA PHE A 23 -14.46 31.68 -27.56
C PHE A 23 -13.15 30.88 -27.56
N GLY A 24 -12.08 31.43 -28.15
CA GLY A 24 -10.78 30.76 -28.18
C GLY A 24 -10.22 30.51 -26.78
N THR A 25 -10.38 31.47 -25.88
CA THR A 25 -9.92 31.37 -24.49
C THR A 25 -10.67 30.26 -23.73
N TYR A 26 -12.00 30.17 -23.87
CA TYR A 26 -12.78 29.11 -23.21
C TYR A 26 -12.49 27.72 -23.76
N ILE A 27 -12.23 27.60 -25.06
CA ILE A 27 -11.83 26.31 -25.64
C ILE A 27 -10.50 25.84 -25.03
N ILE A 28 -9.51 26.73 -24.87
CA ILE A 28 -8.23 26.37 -24.23
C ILE A 28 -8.45 25.98 -22.76
N GLN A 29 -9.29 26.74 -22.02
CA GLN A 29 -9.65 26.41 -20.64
C GLN A 29 -10.36 25.06 -20.50
N LEU A 30 -11.09 24.60 -21.53
CA LEU A 30 -11.70 23.27 -21.57
C LEU A 30 -10.69 22.17 -21.92
N TYR A 31 -9.71 22.45 -22.78
CA TYR A 31 -8.69 21.46 -23.14
C TYR A 31 -7.70 21.17 -22.01
N MET A 32 -7.38 22.16 -21.17
CA MET A 32 -6.50 21.96 -20.01
C MET A 32 -6.98 20.83 -19.08
N PRO A 33 -8.18 20.87 -18.48
CA PRO A 33 -8.64 19.80 -17.58
C PRO A 33 -8.81 18.46 -18.30
N LEU A 34 -9.22 18.48 -19.57
CA LEU A 34 -9.39 17.26 -20.36
C LEU A 34 -8.06 16.52 -20.58
N ASN A 35 -6.96 17.26 -20.78
CA ASN A 35 -5.63 16.67 -20.92
C ASN A 35 -5.17 15.98 -19.62
N TRP A 36 -5.56 16.51 -18.46
CA TRP A 36 -5.18 15.96 -17.16
C TRP A 36 -6.03 14.75 -16.76
N LEU A 37 -7.20 14.57 -17.37
CA LEU A 37 -8.11 13.46 -17.09
C LEU A 37 -7.45 12.08 -17.33
N GLY A 38 -6.61 11.97 -18.36
CA GLY A 38 -5.87 10.74 -18.65
C GLY A 38 -4.86 10.38 -17.54
N THR A 39 -4.26 11.40 -16.91
CA THR A 39 -3.38 11.20 -15.75
C THR A 39 -4.19 10.82 -14.52
N PHE A 40 -5.32 11.48 -14.25
CA PHE A 40 -6.20 11.11 -13.14
C PHE A 40 -6.68 9.67 -13.24
N TYR A 41 -7.10 9.23 -14.43
CA TYR A 41 -7.51 7.84 -14.66
C TYR A 41 -6.40 6.85 -14.26
N ARG A 42 -5.16 7.08 -14.74
CA ARG A 42 -4.02 6.22 -14.39
C ARG A 42 -3.71 6.26 -12.90
N THR A 43 -3.78 7.43 -12.27
CA THR A 43 -3.55 7.57 -10.82
C THR A 43 -4.58 6.77 -10.04
N ILE A 44 -5.87 6.86 -10.38
CA ILE A 44 -6.93 6.09 -9.70
C ILE A 44 -6.68 4.59 -9.84
N GLN A 45 -6.39 4.11 -11.05
CA GLN A 45 -6.09 2.69 -11.25
C GLN A 45 -4.90 2.22 -10.41
N LYS A 46 -3.81 3.01 -10.39
CA LYS A 46 -2.63 2.70 -9.58
C LYS A 46 -2.96 2.67 -8.09
N SER A 47 -3.68 3.67 -7.59
CA SER A 47 -4.05 3.75 -6.17
C SER A 47 -4.94 2.59 -5.71
N LEU A 48 -5.79 2.04 -6.59
CA LEU A 48 -6.57 0.84 -6.27
C LEU A 48 -5.69 -0.40 -6.12
N VAL A 49 -4.70 -0.59 -7.00
CA VAL A 49 -3.73 -1.69 -6.90
C VAL A 49 -2.86 -1.55 -5.66
N ASP A 50 -2.38 -0.34 -5.38
CA ASP A 50 -1.55 -0.08 -4.20
C ASP A 50 -2.35 -0.35 -2.90
N MET A 51 -3.66 -0.07 -2.89
CA MET A 51 -4.56 -0.38 -1.78
C MET A 51 -4.78 -1.89 -1.60
N GLU A 52 -4.93 -2.64 -2.69
CA GLU A 52 -5.04 -4.10 -2.65
C GLU A 52 -3.81 -4.73 -1.98
N ASN A 53 -2.60 -4.32 -2.39
CA ASN A 53 -1.36 -4.77 -1.76
C ASN A 53 -1.28 -4.40 -0.27
N MET A 54 -1.81 -3.23 0.12
CA MET A 54 -1.82 -2.83 1.53
C MET A 54 -2.75 -3.72 2.35
N LEU A 55 -3.92 -4.08 1.80
CA LEU A 55 -4.86 -4.99 2.46
C LEU A 55 -4.24 -6.39 2.60
N GLU A 56 -3.53 -6.88 1.57
CA GLU A 56 -2.80 -8.15 1.67
C GLU A 56 -1.78 -8.15 2.82
N LEU A 57 -1.05 -7.06 3.01
CA LEU A 57 -0.11 -6.92 4.13
C LEU A 57 -0.79 -6.82 5.49
N LEU A 58 -1.96 -6.16 5.55
CA LEU A 58 -2.74 -6.06 6.79
C LEU A 58 -3.36 -7.40 7.20
N ASP A 59 -3.70 -8.23 6.22
CA ASP A 59 -4.24 -9.58 6.44
C ASP A 59 -3.13 -10.62 6.72
N GLU A 60 -1.86 -10.22 6.67
CA GLU A 60 -0.74 -11.11 6.99
C GLU A 60 -0.81 -11.54 8.46
N VAL A 61 -0.87 -12.85 8.66
CA VAL A 61 -1.02 -13.45 9.97
C VAL A 61 0.37 -13.67 10.58
N ALA A 62 0.58 -13.23 11.82
CA ALA A 62 1.83 -13.47 12.53
C ALA A 62 2.16 -14.97 12.66
N ASP A 63 3.40 -15.34 12.36
CA ASP A 63 3.90 -16.72 12.48
C ASP A 63 3.78 -17.29 13.90
N VAL A 64 3.91 -16.42 14.91
CA VAL A 64 3.77 -16.77 16.33
C VAL A 64 2.59 -15.99 16.90
N GLN A 65 1.53 -16.72 17.24
CA GLN A 65 0.35 -16.15 17.88
C GLN A 65 0.27 -16.56 19.33
N ASP A 66 -0.18 -15.63 20.16
CA ASP A 66 -0.54 -15.92 21.53
C ASP A 66 -1.77 -16.85 21.60
N VAL A 67 -1.75 -17.76 22.55
CA VAL A 67 -2.91 -18.62 22.83
C VAL A 67 -4.07 -17.81 23.42
N PRO A 68 -5.33 -18.25 23.26
CA PRO A 68 -6.46 -17.62 23.94
C PRO A 68 -6.22 -17.56 25.45
N ASN A 69 -6.33 -16.36 26.03
CA ASN A 69 -5.99 -16.07 27.44
C ASN A 69 -4.51 -16.24 27.82
N ALA A 70 -3.58 -15.99 26.88
CA ALA A 70 -2.15 -15.92 27.20
C ALA A 70 -1.92 -14.99 28.40
N GLN A 71 -1.34 -15.55 29.47
CA GLN A 71 -1.05 -14.79 30.67
C GLN A 71 0.33 -14.14 30.56
N PRO A 72 0.49 -12.92 31.10
CA PRO A 72 1.80 -12.31 31.21
C PRO A 72 2.74 -13.20 32.05
N LEU A 73 3.95 -13.39 31.54
CA LEU A 73 4.95 -14.24 32.18
C LEU A 73 5.37 -13.64 33.54
N HIS A 74 4.99 -14.32 34.62
CA HIS A 74 5.42 -13.98 35.98
C HIS A 74 6.54 -14.93 36.41
N LEU A 75 7.79 -14.46 36.35
CA LEU A 75 8.97 -15.25 36.71
C LEU A 75 9.16 -15.30 38.23
N ARG A 76 9.12 -16.51 38.80
CA ARG A 76 9.59 -16.81 40.17
C ARG A 76 10.73 -17.81 40.07
N GLY A 77 11.96 -17.30 39.96
CA GLY A 77 13.16 -18.07 39.65
C GLY A 77 13.44 -18.11 38.14
N ALA A 78 14.72 -18.28 37.77
CA ALA A 78 15.20 -18.23 36.38
C ALA A 78 15.76 -19.59 35.93
N ALA A 79 14.95 -20.65 36.04
CA ALA A 79 15.29 -21.97 35.51
C ALA A 79 14.74 -22.12 34.09
N ILE A 80 15.55 -22.64 33.17
CA ILE A 80 15.19 -22.88 31.77
C ILE A 80 15.31 -24.37 31.50
N GLU A 81 14.30 -24.98 30.88
CA GLU A 81 14.31 -26.40 30.52
C GLU A 81 13.93 -26.55 29.05
N PHE A 82 14.81 -27.20 28.30
CA PHE A 82 14.54 -27.69 26.95
C PHE A 82 14.23 -29.18 27.08
N LYS A 83 13.07 -29.59 26.56
CA LYS A 83 12.64 -30.99 26.57
C LYS A 83 12.21 -31.41 25.17
N ASP A 84 12.93 -32.36 24.62
CA ASP A 84 12.72 -32.99 23.31
C ASP A 84 12.56 -31.96 22.16
N VAL A 85 13.30 -30.85 22.23
CA VAL A 85 13.11 -29.73 21.31
C VAL A 85 13.73 -30.06 19.95
N THR A 86 12.91 -29.95 18.90
CA THR A 86 13.31 -30.10 17.50
C THR A 86 12.86 -28.86 16.73
N PHE A 87 13.79 -28.22 16.02
CA PHE A 87 13.54 -26.94 15.35
C PHE A 87 14.25 -26.84 14.00
N GLY A 88 13.59 -26.24 13.03
CA GLY A 88 14.15 -25.87 11.73
C GLY A 88 13.35 -24.73 11.12
N TYR A 89 14.02 -23.85 10.37
CA TYR A 89 13.36 -22.74 9.66
C TYR A 89 12.49 -23.22 8.48
N ASN A 90 12.75 -24.42 7.98
CA ASN A 90 11.95 -25.08 6.97
C ASN A 90 11.88 -26.58 7.25
N ALA A 91 10.82 -27.24 6.77
CA ALA A 91 10.58 -28.65 7.04
C ALA A 91 11.70 -29.59 6.53
N GLN A 92 12.50 -29.13 5.57
CA GLN A 92 13.55 -29.90 4.92
C GLN A 92 14.88 -29.87 5.69
N ARG A 93 15.12 -28.86 6.53
CA ARG A 93 16.38 -28.68 7.26
C ARG A 93 16.14 -28.42 8.74
N MET A 94 16.16 -29.50 9.51
CA MET A 94 16.17 -29.45 10.98
C MET A 94 17.55 -29.04 11.50
N VAL A 95 17.61 -27.95 12.28
CA VAL A 95 18.83 -27.40 12.89
C VAL A 95 19.04 -27.97 14.28
N LEU A 96 18.00 -27.97 15.12
CA LEU A 96 18.02 -28.62 16.43
C LEU A 96 17.27 -29.94 16.33
N LYS A 97 17.87 -31.01 16.87
CA LYS A 97 17.30 -32.36 16.83
C LYS A 97 17.32 -32.95 18.23
N ASN A 98 16.12 -33.09 18.81
CA ASN A 98 15.90 -33.74 20.10
C ASN A 98 16.82 -33.23 21.23
N VAL A 99 16.86 -31.90 21.42
CA VAL A 99 17.72 -31.26 22.42
C VAL A 99 17.03 -31.24 23.79
N CYS A 100 17.71 -31.79 24.80
CA CYS A 100 17.24 -31.87 26.18
C CYS A 100 18.31 -31.36 27.14
N PHE A 101 18.06 -30.26 27.85
CA PHE A 101 18.92 -29.78 28.94
C PHE A 101 18.15 -28.86 29.88
N ARG A 102 18.66 -28.73 31.10
CA ARG A 102 18.09 -27.87 32.13
C ARG A 102 19.17 -26.96 32.72
N VAL A 103 18.87 -25.67 32.78
CA VAL A 103 19.72 -24.64 33.36
C VAL A 103 19.04 -24.12 34.62
N THR A 104 19.76 -24.15 35.73
CA THR A 104 19.29 -23.64 37.02
C THR A 104 19.50 -22.13 37.14
N ALA A 105 18.76 -21.48 38.03
CA ALA A 105 18.91 -20.05 38.25
C ALA A 105 20.33 -19.72 38.75
N GLY A 106 20.97 -18.71 38.13
CA GLY A 106 22.29 -18.23 38.53
C GLY A 106 23.49 -19.01 37.98
N THR A 107 23.29 -20.00 37.11
CA THR A 107 24.38 -20.73 36.44
C THR A 107 24.61 -20.22 35.03
N THR A 108 25.87 -20.07 34.62
CA THR A 108 26.27 -19.75 33.25
C THR A 108 26.55 -21.03 32.47
N VAL A 109 25.99 -21.15 31.27
CA VAL A 109 26.26 -22.26 30.33
C VAL A 109 27.07 -21.70 29.17
N ALA A 110 28.13 -22.41 28.77
CA ALA A 110 29.03 -22.06 27.67
C ALA A 110 29.01 -23.15 26.59
#